data_AF-A0A2N5XGD1-F1
#
_entry.id   AF-A0A2N5XGD1-F1
#
_cell.length_a   1.000
_cell.length_b   1.000
_cell.length_c   1.000
_cell.angle_alpha   90.00
_cell.angle_beta   90.00
_cell.angle_gamma   90.00
#
_symmetry.space_group_name_H-M   'P 1'
#
loop_
_entity.id
_entity.type
_entity.pdbx_description
1 polymer ?
#
loop_
_entity_poly.entity_id
_entity_poly.type
_entity_poly.pdbx_seq_one_letter_code
_entity_poly.pdbx_strand_id
1 'polypeptide(L)'
;MQTSQERAYPVHWEADVVLRDGGTAHVRPITPDDAERLVHFYSEVSDESKYYRFFAPYPRLSDRDVHRFTHHDYVDRVGLAALVNGEFIATVRYDRTDGAGRSASDGAQAEVAFLVQDAHQGRGVASALLEHIAAVARERGIRRFVAEVLPANRKMIKVFTDAGYTQRRSFADGVVHLEFDLEPTEASVEVMRAREQRAEARSVQRLLTPRSVAVIGAGRSPGSVGRSVVGHLLEAGFTGRVHAVNRSYPADQHVLEPEGIPAHRSVSEIEQPVDLAVVAVPADQVVPVIDDCGAHGVQGLVVLTSGHPHPPALPGAGAPGAPAP
;
A
#
# COMPACT_ATOMS: atom_id res chain seq x y z
N MET A 1 4.58 -8.81 27.62
CA MET A 1 3.52 -9.78 27.25
C MET A 1 2.31 -8.97 26.83
N GLN A 2 2.15 -8.75 25.52
CA GLN A 2 1.05 -7.97 24.95
C GLN A 2 -0.14 -8.91 24.78
N THR A 3 -1.23 -8.62 25.47
CA THR A 3 -2.51 -9.33 25.36
C THR A 3 -2.99 -9.30 23.91
N SER A 4 -3.08 -10.46 23.28
CA SER A 4 -3.80 -10.64 22.02
C SER A 4 -5.24 -10.18 22.22
N GLN A 5 -5.58 -8.99 21.71
CA GLN A 5 -6.99 -8.64 21.50
C GLN A 5 -7.57 -9.71 20.58
N GLU A 6 -8.55 -10.46 21.08
CA GLU A 6 -9.30 -11.45 20.31
C GLU A 6 -10.02 -10.70 19.18
N ARG A 7 -9.43 -10.68 18.00
CA ARG A 7 -9.97 -9.93 16.85
C ARG A 7 -11.30 -10.58 16.45
N ALA A 8 -12.34 -9.77 16.30
CA ALA A 8 -13.69 -10.22 15.93
C ALA A 8 -13.80 -10.72 14.47
N TYR A 9 -12.71 -10.66 13.70
CA TYR A 9 -12.62 -11.07 12.30
C TYR A 9 -11.35 -11.91 12.04
N PRO A 10 -11.30 -12.72 10.97
CA PRO A 10 -10.13 -13.52 10.63
C PRO A 10 -8.92 -12.64 10.24
N VAL A 11 -7.74 -12.96 10.78
CA VAL A 11 -6.50 -12.17 10.57
C VAL A 11 -6.08 -12.14 9.09
N HIS A 12 -6.33 -13.21 8.33
CA HIS A 12 -5.96 -13.29 6.92
C HIS A 12 -6.77 -12.35 6.01
N TRP A 13 -7.75 -11.63 6.55
CA TRP A 13 -8.42 -10.53 5.86
C TRP A 13 -7.57 -9.25 5.82
N GLU A 14 -6.49 -9.18 6.59
CA GLU A 14 -5.49 -8.11 6.50
C GLU A 14 -4.45 -8.48 5.43
N ALA A 15 -4.16 -7.56 4.50
CA ALA A 15 -3.16 -7.79 3.46
C ALA A 15 -2.55 -6.48 2.95
N ASP A 16 -1.30 -6.54 2.52
CA ASP A 16 -0.67 -5.46 1.76
C ASP A 16 -0.90 -5.67 0.27
N VAL A 17 -1.42 -4.64 -0.41
CA VAL A 17 -1.67 -4.65 -1.84
C VAL A 17 -0.73 -3.71 -2.56
N VAL A 18 -0.19 -4.17 -3.69
CA VAL A 18 0.62 -3.32 -4.58
C VAL A 18 -0.32 -2.63 -5.58
N LEU A 19 -0.20 -1.31 -5.65
CA LEU A 19 -1.00 -0.45 -6.52
C LEU A 19 -0.39 -0.36 -7.93
N ARG A 20 -1.15 0.18 -8.89
CA ARG A 20 -0.73 0.29 -10.30
C ARG A 20 0.50 1.18 -10.52
N ASP A 21 0.80 2.04 -9.56
CA ASP A 21 1.98 2.91 -9.58
C ASP A 21 3.19 2.28 -8.88
N GLY A 22 3.07 1.07 -8.35
CA GLY A 22 4.10 0.36 -7.60
C GLY A 22 4.15 0.71 -6.11
N GLY A 23 3.35 1.67 -5.64
CA GLY A 23 3.19 1.94 -4.20
C GLY A 23 2.39 0.83 -3.51
N THR A 24 2.50 0.74 -2.20
CA THR A 24 1.74 -0.22 -1.39
C THR A 24 0.61 0.45 -0.60
N ALA A 25 -0.43 -0.30 -0.30
CA ALA A 25 -1.46 0.08 0.66
C ALA A 25 -1.81 -1.12 1.53
N HIS A 26 -2.05 -0.88 2.82
CA HIS A 26 -2.48 -1.92 3.74
C HIS A 26 -4.01 -2.00 3.78
N VAL A 27 -4.58 -3.14 3.43
CA VAL A 27 -6.03 -3.38 3.49
C VAL A 27 -6.35 -4.14 4.76
N ARG A 28 -7.31 -3.63 5.55
CA ARG A 28 -7.81 -4.33 6.75
C ARG A 28 -9.27 -4.01 7.03
N PRO A 29 -9.98 -4.84 7.83
CA PRO A 29 -11.30 -4.51 8.33
C PRO A 29 -11.33 -3.21 9.14
N ILE A 30 -12.42 -2.46 8.97
CA ILE A 30 -12.70 -1.26 9.75
C ILE A 30 -13.20 -1.69 11.13
N THR A 31 -12.68 -1.04 12.17
CA THR A 31 -12.98 -1.29 13.57
C THR A 31 -13.69 -0.10 14.22
N PRO A 32 -14.32 -0.28 15.39
CA PRO A 32 -14.88 0.83 16.16
C PRO A 32 -13.89 1.96 16.46
N ASP A 33 -12.61 1.65 16.63
CA ASP A 33 -11.54 2.61 16.93
C ASP A 33 -11.12 3.47 15.72
N ASP A 34 -11.70 3.22 14.54
CA ASP A 34 -11.42 3.97 13.31
C ASP A 34 -12.35 5.17 13.09
N ALA A 35 -13.22 5.51 14.05
CA ALA A 35 -14.19 6.60 13.89
C ALA A 35 -13.51 7.93 13.51
N GLU A 36 -12.44 8.32 14.20
CA GLU A 36 -11.69 9.55 13.91
C GLU A 36 -10.99 9.48 12.54
N ARG A 37 -10.35 8.36 12.22
CA ARG A 37 -9.70 8.11 10.92
C ARG A 37 -10.70 8.18 9.76
N LEU A 38 -11.90 7.64 9.95
CA LEU A 38 -12.97 7.70 8.96
C LEU A 38 -13.44 9.14 8.71
N VAL A 39 -13.62 9.92 9.77
CA VAL A 39 -14.02 11.34 9.67
C VAL A 39 -12.93 12.16 8.96
N HIS A 40 -11.66 11.94 9.31
CA HIS A 40 -10.52 12.59 8.65
C HIS A 40 -10.44 12.20 7.16
N PHE A 41 -10.54 10.90 6.84
CA PHE A 41 -10.60 10.46 5.45
C PHE A 41 -11.73 11.14 4.67
N TYR A 42 -12.90 11.25 5.30
CA TYR A 42 -14.09 11.85 4.67
C TYR A 42 -13.95 13.35 4.43
N SER A 43 -13.17 14.09 5.22
CA SER A 43 -12.93 15.51 4.97
C SER A 43 -12.11 15.75 3.71
N GLU A 44 -11.20 14.83 3.38
CA GLU A 44 -10.32 14.91 2.20
C GLU A 44 -10.97 14.43 0.90
N VAL A 45 -12.17 13.84 0.96
CA VAL A 45 -12.92 13.41 -0.23
C VAL A 45 -13.72 14.59 -0.79
N SER A 46 -13.68 14.77 -2.12
CA SER A 46 -14.41 15.82 -2.81
C SER A 46 -15.93 15.68 -2.68
N ASP A 47 -16.65 16.79 -2.75
CA ASP A 47 -18.12 16.80 -2.75
C ASP A 47 -18.71 16.03 -3.93
N GLU A 48 -18.04 16.01 -5.08
CA GLU A 48 -18.44 15.20 -6.23
C GLU A 48 -18.35 13.69 -5.92
N SER A 49 -17.24 13.25 -5.36
CA SER A 49 -17.05 11.84 -4.96
C SER A 49 -18.06 11.42 -3.88
N LYS A 50 -18.38 12.32 -2.93
CA LYS A 50 -19.45 12.12 -1.93
C LYS A 50 -20.83 12.03 -2.60
N TYR A 51 -21.15 12.95 -3.50
CA TYR A 51 -22.41 12.95 -4.23
C TYR A 51 -22.60 11.65 -5.03
N TYR A 52 -21.57 11.18 -5.73
CA TYR A 52 -21.65 9.90 -6.43
C TYR A 52 -21.82 8.69 -5.51
N ARG A 53 -21.34 8.77 -4.26
CA ARG A 53 -21.45 7.68 -3.29
C ARG A 53 -22.81 7.64 -2.59
N PHE A 54 -23.41 8.79 -2.30
CA PHE A 54 -24.64 8.89 -1.50
C PHE A 54 -25.87 9.32 -2.31
N PHE A 55 -25.70 9.64 -3.59
CA PHE A 55 -26.73 10.14 -4.52
C PHE A 55 -27.41 11.44 -4.04
N ALA A 56 -26.80 12.13 -3.09
CA ALA A 56 -27.25 13.38 -2.52
C ALA A 56 -26.04 14.16 -1.97
N PRO A 57 -26.12 15.50 -1.85
CA PRO A 57 -25.12 16.28 -1.15
C PRO A 57 -24.96 15.78 0.29
N TYR A 58 -23.77 15.27 0.62
CA TYR A 58 -23.48 14.68 1.92
C TYR A 58 -22.13 15.15 2.46
N PRO A 59 -22.00 16.45 2.82
CA PRO A 59 -20.69 17.07 3.06
C PRO A 59 -19.96 16.53 4.29
N ARG A 60 -20.71 16.05 5.30
CA ARG A 60 -20.18 15.47 6.55
C ARG A 60 -21.00 14.24 6.93
N LEU A 61 -20.34 13.27 7.56
CA LEU A 61 -21.00 12.11 8.16
C LEU A 61 -21.70 12.54 9.46
N SER A 62 -22.92 12.05 9.67
CA SER A 62 -23.57 12.12 10.99
C SER A 62 -22.93 11.11 11.97
N ASP A 63 -23.03 11.36 13.28
CA ASP A 63 -22.53 10.42 14.31
C ASP A 63 -23.11 9.01 14.13
N ARG A 64 -24.38 8.94 13.69
CA ARG A 64 -25.06 7.68 13.36
C ARG A 64 -24.36 6.94 12.22
N ASP A 65 -23.95 7.64 11.18
CA ASP A 65 -23.26 7.02 10.05
C ASP A 65 -21.81 6.68 10.37
N VAL A 66 -21.12 7.51 11.13
CA VAL A 66 -19.78 7.17 11.64
C VAL A 66 -19.85 5.87 12.44
N HIS A 67 -20.81 5.75 13.36
CA HIS A 67 -21.03 4.52 14.11
C HIS A 67 -21.36 3.35 13.18
N ARG A 68 -22.31 3.52 12.26
CA ARG A 68 -22.73 2.48 11.31
C ARG A 68 -21.60 1.99 10.40
N PHE A 69 -20.68 2.88 10.01
CA PHE A 69 -19.56 2.58 9.09
C PHE A 69 -18.30 2.12 9.81
N THR A 70 -18.30 2.08 11.14
CA THR A 70 -17.20 1.55 11.96
C THR A 70 -17.59 0.28 12.72
N HIS A 71 -18.89 0.04 12.91
CA HIS A 71 -19.43 -1.12 13.63
C HIS A 71 -20.05 -2.11 12.65
N HIS A 72 -19.38 -3.25 12.53
CA HIS A 72 -19.69 -4.35 11.61
C HIS A 72 -19.79 -5.66 12.39
N ASP A 73 -20.64 -6.58 11.94
CA ASP A 73 -20.72 -7.94 12.48
C ASP A 73 -19.72 -8.90 11.81
N TYR A 74 -19.06 -8.44 10.75
CA TYR A 74 -18.12 -9.20 9.93
C TYR A 74 -18.75 -10.46 9.27
N VAL A 75 -20.07 -10.47 9.11
CA VAL A 75 -20.85 -11.55 8.49
C VAL A 75 -21.77 -10.98 7.42
N ASP A 76 -22.79 -10.23 7.83
CA ASP A 76 -23.77 -9.62 6.93
C ASP A 76 -23.33 -8.23 6.50
N ARG A 77 -22.53 -7.57 7.32
CA ARG A 77 -21.96 -6.26 7.03
C ARG A 77 -20.47 -6.31 7.27
N VAL A 78 -19.69 -6.08 6.22
CA VAL A 78 -18.23 -5.99 6.31
C VAL A 78 -17.78 -4.68 5.67
N GLY A 79 -17.00 -3.90 6.41
CA GLY A 79 -16.26 -2.76 5.89
C GLY A 79 -14.76 -3.00 5.96
N LEU A 80 -14.04 -2.68 4.89
CA LEU A 80 -12.59 -2.67 4.80
C LEU A 80 -12.10 -1.26 4.45
N ALA A 81 -10.91 -0.91 4.92
CA ALA A 81 -10.20 0.30 4.53
C ALA A 81 -8.86 -0.06 3.89
N ALA A 82 -8.44 0.74 2.91
CA ALA A 82 -7.06 0.78 2.44
C ALA A 82 -6.34 1.95 3.12
N LEU A 83 -5.15 1.66 3.66
CA LEU A 83 -4.34 2.61 4.40
C LEU A 83 -3.00 2.86 3.70
N VAL A 84 -2.56 4.11 3.74
CA VAL A 84 -1.19 4.51 3.39
C VAL A 84 -0.66 5.34 4.55
N ASN A 85 0.49 4.98 5.10
CA ASN A 85 1.09 5.63 6.28
C ASN A 85 0.13 5.71 7.49
N GLY A 86 -0.71 4.69 7.68
CA GLY A 86 -1.69 4.64 8.78
C GLY A 86 -2.97 5.44 8.55
N GLU A 87 -3.07 6.20 7.46
CA GLU A 87 -4.24 7.00 7.11
C GLU A 87 -5.13 6.28 6.10
N PHE A 88 -6.45 6.42 6.25
CA PHE A 88 -7.41 5.88 5.30
C PHE A 88 -7.34 6.65 3.98
N ILE A 89 -7.18 5.93 2.88
CA ILE A 89 -7.21 6.50 1.52
C ILE A 89 -8.43 6.02 0.71
N ALA A 90 -9.06 4.94 1.15
CA ALA A 90 -10.27 4.40 0.57
C ALA A 90 -10.99 3.45 1.55
N THR A 91 -12.29 3.30 1.36
CA THR A 91 -13.12 2.32 2.07
C THR A 91 -13.98 1.53 1.09
N VAL A 92 -14.19 0.25 1.33
CA VAL A 92 -15.16 -0.61 0.64
C VAL A 92 -16.00 -1.33 1.67
N ARG A 93 -17.28 -1.56 1.36
CA ARG A 93 -18.12 -2.40 2.20
C ARG A 93 -19.09 -3.22 1.37
N TYR A 94 -19.57 -4.30 1.98
CA TYR A 94 -20.81 -4.91 1.56
C TYR A 94 -21.84 -4.94 2.69
N ASP A 95 -23.11 -4.90 2.33
CA ASP A 95 -24.26 -5.14 3.21
C ASP A 95 -25.11 -6.26 2.55
N ARG A 96 -25.35 -7.39 3.25
CA ARG A 96 -26.14 -8.52 2.73
C ARG A 96 -27.59 -8.09 2.49
N THR A 97 -28.12 -8.46 1.32
CA THR A 97 -29.47 -8.08 0.91
C THR A 97 -30.29 -9.27 0.40
N ASP A 98 -31.61 -9.18 0.56
CA ASP A 98 -32.56 -10.07 -0.10
C ASP A 98 -32.75 -9.70 -1.58
N GLY A 99 -33.55 -10.47 -2.32
CA GLY A 99 -33.86 -10.20 -3.72
C GLY A 99 -34.62 -8.89 -3.98
N ALA A 100 -35.10 -8.21 -2.93
CA ALA A 100 -35.77 -6.92 -3.00
C ALA A 100 -34.85 -5.76 -2.55
N GLY A 101 -33.56 -6.02 -2.27
CA GLY A 101 -32.58 -5.01 -1.87
C GLY A 101 -32.67 -4.59 -0.40
N ARG A 102 -33.38 -5.32 0.46
CA ARG A 102 -33.49 -5.03 1.90
C ARG A 102 -32.42 -5.79 2.66
N SER A 103 -31.93 -5.22 3.77
CA SER A 103 -30.97 -5.92 4.64
C SER A 103 -31.49 -7.28 5.06
N ALA A 104 -30.65 -8.29 4.90
CA ALA A 104 -30.97 -9.68 5.19
C ALA A 104 -29.83 -10.33 5.98
N SER A 105 -30.17 -11.36 6.75
CA SER A 105 -29.19 -12.24 7.44
C SER A 105 -29.06 -13.61 6.74
N ASP A 106 -29.78 -13.80 5.64
CA ASP A 106 -29.77 -15.00 4.81
C ASP A 106 -29.72 -14.63 3.32
N GLY A 107 -29.50 -15.63 2.47
CA GLY A 107 -29.29 -15.43 1.04
C GLY A 107 -27.83 -15.21 0.67
N ALA A 108 -27.57 -15.13 -0.65
CA ALA A 108 -26.22 -15.11 -1.20
C ALA A 108 -25.90 -13.81 -1.96
N GLN A 109 -26.66 -12.74 -1.70
CA GLN A 109 -26.52 -11.45 -2.37
C GLN A 109 -26.10 -10.37 -1.36
N ALA A 110 -25.24 -9.45 -1.78
CA ALA A 110 -24.92 -8.25 -1.02
C ALA A 110 -24.80 -7.03 -1.92
N GLU A 111 -25.18 -5.87 -1.40
CA GLU A 111 -24.88 -4.58 -2.02
C GLU A 111 -23.43 -4.21 -1.72
N VAL A 112 -22.64 -3.83 -2.74
CA VAL A 112 -21.25 -3.39 -2.57
C VAL A 112 -21.10 -1.90 -2.87
N ALA A 113 -20.36 -1.20 -2.02
CA ALA A 113 -20.10 0.22 -2.21
C ALA A 113 -18.71 0.62 -1.71
N PHE A 114 -18.06 1.55 -2.39
CA PHE A 114 -16.75 2.05 -2.01
C PHE A 114 -16.59 3.54 -2.26
N LEU A 115 -15.61 4.13 -1.57
CA LEU A 115 -15.25 5.53 -1.65
C LEU A 115 -13.72 5.63 -1.64
N VAL A 116 -13.15 6.45 -2.52
CA VAL A 116 -11.70 6.63 -2.66
C VAL A 116 -11.40 8.13 -2.66
N GLN A 117 -10.41 8.56 -1.89
CA GLN A 117 -9.92 9.95 -1.93
C GLN A 117 -9.45 10.31 -3.34
N ASP A 118 -9.80 11.51 -3.79
CA ASP A 118 -9.56 11.96 -5.16
C ASP A 118 -8.07 11.93 -5.53
N ALA A 119 -7.18 12.28 -4.60
CA ALA A 119 -5.72 12.22 -4.77
C ALA A 119 -5.18 10.79 -4.99
N HIS A 120 -5.94 9.76 -4.61
CA HIS A 120 -5.57 8.35 -4.71
C HIS A 120 -6.31 7.61 -5.85
N GLN A 121 -7.17 8.31 -6.61
CA GLN A 121 -7.84 7.74 -7.79
C GLN A 121 -6.84 7.42 -8.91
N GLY A 122 -7.20 6.48 -9.80
CA GLY A 122 -6.34 6.07 -10.92
C GLY A 122 -5.18 5.14 -10.56
N ARG A 123 -4.85 5.01 -9.26
CA ARG A 123 -3.79 4.12 -8.74
C ARG A 123 -4.21 2.66 -8.64
N GLY A 124 -5.47 2.32 -8.94
CA GLY A 124 -6.00 0.96 -8.87
C GLY A 124 -6.53 0.54 -7.50
N VAL A 125 -6.59 1.44 -6.52
CA VAL A 125 -7.06 1.18 -5.14
C VAL A 125 -8.45 0.54 -5.13
N ALA A 126 -9.40 1.10 -5.87
CA ALA A 126 -10.77 0.56 -5.95
C ALA A 126 -10.82 -0.87 -6.51
N SER A 127 -9.97 -1.19 -7.49
CA SER A 127 -9.88 -2.52 -8.06
C SER A 127 -9.35 -3.53 -7.03
N ALA A 128 -8.27 -3.18 -6.32
CA ALA A 128 -7.70 -4.02 -5.27
C ALA A 128 -8.72 -4.25 -4.14
N LEU A 129 -9.42 -3.19 -3.70
CA LEU A 129 -10.46 -3.31 -2.68
C LEU A 129 -11.65 -4.17 -3.13
N LEU A 130 -12.07 -4.08 -4.39
CA LEU A 130 -13.15 -4.92 -4.94
C LEU A 130 -12.76 -6.40 -5.00
N GLU A 131 -11.53 -6.72 -5.36
CA GLU A 131 -11.00 -8.09 -5.34
C GLU A 131 -10.94 -8.64 -3.91
N HIS A 132 -10.45 -7.82 -2.97
CA HIS A 132 -10.32 -8.20 -1.56
C HIS A 132 -11.68 -8.41 -0.88
N ILE A 133 -12.63 -7.49 -1.06
CA ILE A 133 -13.96 -7.61 -0.47
C ILE A 133 -14.73 -8.79 -1.09
N ALA A 134 -14.49 -9.13 -2.35
CA ALA A 134 -15.08 -10.31 -2.98
C ALA A 134 -14.54 -11.61 -2.35
N ALA A 135 -13.24 -11.68 -2.07
CA ALA A 135 -12.66 -12.83 -1.34
C ALA A 135 -13.31 -13.00 0.04
N VAL A 136 -13.42 -11.91 0.79
CA VAL A 136 -14.08 -11.89 2.11
C VAL A 136 -15.55 -12.30 2.02
N ALA A 137 -16.30 -11.77 1.07
CA ALA A 137 -17.71 -12.06 0.90
C ALA A 137 -17.97 -13.54 0.55
N ARG A 138 -17.10 -14.17 -0.24
CA ARG A 138 -17.18 -15.61 -0.54
C ARG A 138 -17.04 -16.48 0.71
N GLU A 139 -16.14 -16.13 1.62
CA GLU A 139 -16.00 -16.81 2.92
C GLU A 139 -17.26 -16.68 3.80
N ARG A 140 -18.12 -15.70 3.50
CA ARG A 140 -19.41 -15.47 4.17
C ARG A 140 -20.61 -15.93 3.35
N GLY A 141 -20.38 -16.75 2.30
CA GLY A 141 -21.43 -17.36 1.50
C GLY A 141 -22.12 -16.41 0.52
N ILE A 142 -21.57 -15.21 0.29
CA ILE A 142 -22.06 -14.32 -0.77
C ILE A 142 -21.58 -14.86 -2.12
N ARG A 143 -22.51 -15.00 -3.05
CA ARG A 143 -22.27 -15.42 -4.43
C ARG A 143 -22.46 -14.29 -5.43
N ARG A 144 -23.14 -13.22 -5.05
CA ARG A 144 -23.41 -12.09 -5.94
C ARG A 144 -23.26 -10.75 -5.24
N PHE A 145 -22.57 -9.83 -5.89
CA PHE A 145 -22.67 -8.42 -5.56
C PHE A 145 -23.64 -7.69 -6.46
N VAL A 146 -24.30 -6.69 -5.89
CA VAL A 146 -25.09 -5.69 -6.61
C VAL A 146 -24.49 -4.32 -6.31
N ALA A 147 -24.35 -3.47 -7.31
CA ALA A 147 -23.93 -2.09 -7.14
C ALA A 147 -24.84 -1.16 -7.92
N GLU A 148 -25.18 -0.03 -7.30
CA GLU A 148 -25.86 1.07 -7.96
C GLU A 148 -24.87 2.19 -8.23
N VAL A 149 -24.86 2.70 -9.46
CA VAL A 149 -23.93 3.74 -9.87
C VAL A 149 -24.65 4.78 -10.70
N LEU A 150 -24.47 6.06 -10.37
CA LEU A 150 -24.99 7.14 -11.20
C LEU A 150 -24.37 7.09 -12.61
N PRO A 151 -25.15 7.26 -13.70
CA PRO A 151 -24.64 7.16 -15.08
C PRO A 151 -23.49 8.13 -15.40
N ALA A 152 -23.42 9.26 -14.70
CA ALA A 152 -22.34 10.23 -14.81
C ALA A 152 -20.99 9.68 -14.32
N ASN A 153 -20.98 8.72 -13.39
CA ASN A 153 -19.77 8.18 -12.79
C ASN A 153 -19.12 7.08 -13.66
N ARG A 154 -18.63 7.50 -14.83
CA ARG A 154 -17.98 6.62 -15.81
C ARG A 154 -16.74 5.91 -15.25
N LYS A 155 -16.02 6.55 -14.33
CA LYS A 155 -14.84 5.98 -13.68
C LYS A 155 -15.21 4.73 -12.89
N MET A 156 -16.25 4.79 -12.07
CA MET A 156 -16.73 3.64 -11.28
C MET A 156 -17.28 2.52 -12.16
N ILE A 157 -18.07 2.85 -13.17
CA ILE A 157 -18.57 1.87 -14.14
C ILE A 157 -17.40 1.11 -14.79
N LYS A 158 -16.30 1.81 -15.10
CA LYS A 158 -15.08 1.19 -15.62
C LYS A 158 -14.39 0.29 -14.59
N VAL A 159 -14.29 0.68 -13.32
CA VAL A 159 -13.69 -0.20 -12.27
C VAL A 159 -14.41 -1.54 -12.22
N PHE A 160 -15.74 -1.50 -12.21
CA PHE A 160 -16.58 -2.69 -12.19
C PHE A 160 -16.46 -3.52 -13.47
N THR A 161 -16.47 -2.87 -14.63
CA THR A 161 -16.32 -3.56 -15.92
C THR A 161 -14.93 -4.20 -16.07
N ASP A 162 -13.89 -3.55 -15.57
CA ASP A 162 -12.52 -4.06 -15.62
C ASP A 162 -12.25 -5.16 -14.57
N ALA A 163 -13.18 -5.45 -13.66
CA ALA A 163 -12.97 -6.42 -12.57
C ALA A 163 -13.06 -7.89 -13.03
N GLY A 164 -13.42 -8.15 -14.29
CA GLY A 164 -13.39 -9.49 -14.88
C GLY A 164 -14.54 -10.42 -14.44
N TYR A 165 -15.50 -9.91 -13.66
CA TYR A 165 -16.71 -10.62 -13.29
C TYR A 165 -17.74 -10.62 -14.43
N THR A 166 -18.52 -11.69 -14.55
CA THR A 166 -19.70 -11.70 -15.42
C THR A 166 -20.69 -10.68 -14.88
N GLN A 167 -20.93 -9.62 -15.65
CA GLN A 167 -21.80 -8.53 -15.23
C GLN A 167 -23.10 -8.48 -16.03
N ARG A 168 -24.20 -8.22 -15.32
CA ARG A 168 -25.46 -7.79 -15.94
C ARG A 168 -25.65 -6.32 -15.66
N ARG A 169 -25.95 -5.57 -16.71
CA ARG A 169 -26.21 -4.13 -16.63
C ARG A 169 -27.66 -3.87 -16.95
N SER A 170 -28.35 -3.20 -16.05
CA SER A 170 -29.67 -2.63 -16.31
C SER A 170 -29.69 -1.16 -15.93
N PHE A 171 -30.64 -0.43 -16.52
CA PHE A 171 -30.94 0.95 -16.15
C PHE A 171 -32.34 0.97 -15.58
N ALA A 172 -32.47 1.42 -14.33
CA ALA A 172 -33.75 1.68 -13.71
C ALA A 172 -33.60 2.91 -12.80
N ASP A 173 -34.68 3.69 -12.67
CA ASP A 173 -34.76 4.84 -11.76
C ASP A 173 -33.59 5.85 -11.84
N GLY A 174 -33.02 6.01 -13.03
CA GLY A 174 -31.91 6.95 -13.28
C GLY A 174 -30.54 6.47 -12.80
N VAL A 175 -30.42 5.25 -12.31
CA VAL A 175 -29.15 4.62 -11.90
C VAL A 175 -28.79 3.44 -12.82
N VAL A 176 -27.51 3.11 -12.85
CA VAL A 176 -27.00 1.90 -13.49
C VAL A 176 -26.90 0.83 -12.41
N HIS A 177 -27.67 -0.24 -12.55
CA HIS A 177 -27.54 -1.42 -11.71
C HIS A 177 -26.55 -2.38 -12.34
N LEU A 178 -25.60 -2.85 -11.54
CA LEU A 178 -24.57 -3.80 -11.92
C LEU A 178 -24.66 -5.01 -10.99
N GLU A 179 -24.86 -6.19 -11.56
CA GLU A 179 -24.74 -7.46 -10.83
C GLU A 179 -23.41 -8.12 -11.17
N PHE A 180 -22.72 -8.68 -10.17
CA PHE A 180 -21.47 -9.41 -10.32
C PHE A 180 -21.58 -10.78 -9.66
N ASP A 181 -21.43 -11.85 -10.44
CA ASP A 181 -21.29 -13.19 -9.87
C ASP A 181 -19.85 -13.36 -9.33
N LEU A 182 -19.72 -13.71 -8.05
CA LEU A 182 -18.44 -13.83 -7.34
C LEU A 182 -17.74 -15.18 -7.56
N GLU A 183 -18.37 -16.10 -8.29
CA GLU A 183 -17.70 -17.31 -8.72
C GLU A 183 -16.52 -16.93 -9.63
N PRO A 184 -15.29 -17.33 -9.29
CA PRO A 184 -14.13 -16.95 -10.07
C PRO A 184 -14.25 -17.53 -11.49
N THR A 185 -14.29 -16.64 -12.48
CA THR A 185 -14.16 -16.99 -13.90
C THR A 185 -12.68 -17.07 -14.26
N GLU A 186 -12.32 -17.84 -15.29
CA GLU A 186 -10.94 -17.85 -15.83
C GLU A 186 -10.46 -16.42 -16.13
N ALA A 187 -11.34 -15.59 -16.72
CA ALA A 187 -11.07 -14.18 -17.00
C ALA A 187 -10.82 -13.35 -15.73
N SER A 188 -11.57 -13.55 -14.64
CA SER A 188 -11.33 -12.84 -13.37
C SER A 188 -9.98 -13.20 -12.75
N VAL A 189 -9.59 -14.48 -12.81
CA VAL A 189 -8.29 -14.96 -12.30
C VAL A 189 -7.15 -14.43 -13.15
N GLU A 190 -7.30 -14.40 -14.48
CA GLU A 190 -6.30 -13.81 -15.38
C GLU A 190 -6.14 -12.30 -15.18
N VAL A 191 -7.23 -11.56 -14.99
CA VAL A 191 -7.20 -10.13 -14.69
C VAL A 191 -6.48 -9.87 -13.36
N MET A 192 -6.78 -10.67 -12.32
CA MET A 192 -6.09 -10.60 -11.03
C MET A 192 -4.59 -10.85 -11.19
N ARG A 193 -4.19 -11.98 -11.81
CA ARG A 193 -2.77 -12.33 -12.04
C ARG A 193 -2.04 -11.28 -12.87
N ALA A 194 -2.67 -10.77 -13.93
CA ALA A 194 -2.05 -9.76 -14.79
C ALA A 194 -1.94 -8.38 -14.11
N ARG A 195 -2.77 -8.09 -13.10
CA ARG A 195 -2.64 -6.88 -12.26
C ARG A 195 -1.53 -7.06 -11.25
N GLU A 196 -1.52 -8.18 -10.54
CA GLU A 196 -0.49 -8.57 -9.58
C GLU A 196 0.90 -8.51 -10.22
N GLN A 197 1.12 -9.20 -11.34
CA GLN A 197 2.40 -9.18 -12.07
C GLN A 197 2.84 -7.77 -12.50
N ARG A 198 1.92 -6.91 -12.95
CA ARG A 198 2.26 -5.54 -13.35
C ARG A 198 2.59 -4.65 -12.15
N ALA A 199 1.85 -4.82 -11.05
CA ALA A 199 2.06 -4.08 -9.82
C ALA A 199 3.39 -4.48 -9.18
N GLU A 200 3.64 -5.79 -9.05
CA GLU A 200 4.92 -6.35 -8.58
C GLU A 200 6.09 -5.89 -9.44
N ALA A 201 6.00 -6.02 -10.77
CA ALA A 201 7.06 -5.57 -11.68
C ALA A 201 7.36 -4.07 -11.51
N ARG A 202 6.34 -3.24 -11.28
CA ARG A 202 6.51 -1.80 -11.00
C ARG A 202 7.11 -1.53 -9.62
N SER A 203 6.76 -2.32 -8.62
CA SER A 203 7.33 -2.20 -7.26
C SER A 203 8.84 -2.42 -7.25
N VAL A 204 9.35 -3.33 -8.09
CA VAL A 204 10.80 -3.61 -8.20
C VAL A 204 11.49 -2.82 -9.32
N GLN A 205 10.74 -2.14 -10.19
CA GLN A 205 11.29 -1.41 -11.33
C GLN A 205 12.35 -0.38 -10.91
N ARG A 206 12.12 0.29 -9.77
CA ARG A 206 13.04 1.30 -9.21
C ARG A 206 14.36 0.70 -8.71
N LEU A 207 14.38 -0.57 -8.33
CA LEU A 207 15.60 -1.31 -7.98
C LEU A 207 16.36 -1.78 -9.23
N LEU A 208 15.63 -2.22 -10.26
CA LEU A 208 16.22 -2.83 -11.46
C LEU A 208 16.67 -1.80 -12.52
N THR A 209 15.94 -0.69 -12.65
CA THR A 209 16.17 0.34 -13.68
C THR A 209 16.03 1.77 -13.11
N PRO A 210 16.79 2.15 -12.08
CA PRO A 210 16.75 3.51 -11.54
C PRO A 210 17.30 4.53 -12.55
N ARG A 211 16.72 5.73 -12.60
CA ARG A 211 17.25 6.88 -13.35
C ARG A 211 18.07 7.82 -12.47
N SER A 212 17.94 7.69 -11.14
CA SER A 212 18.59 8.52 -10.14
C SER A 212 18.89 7.67 -8.90
N VAL A 213 20.15 7.61 -8.48
CA VAL A 213 20.62 6.81 -7.34
C VAL A 213 21.27 7.74 -6.31
N ALA A 214 20.84 7.67 -5.05
CA ALA A 214 21.51 8.31 -3.93
C ALA A 214 22.31 7.26 -3.14
N VAL A 215 23.61 7.45 -3.01
CA VAL A 215 24.49 6.56 -2.23
C VAL A 215 24.80 7.21 -0.89
N ILE A 216 24.17 6.69 0.16
CA ILE A 216 24.20 7.22 1.52
C ILE A 216 25.31 6.53 2.31
N GLY A 217 26.15 7.32 2.98
CA GLY A 217 27.38 6.81 3.59
C GLY A 217 28.55 6.74 2.61
N ALA A 218 28.45 7.40 1.45
CA ALA A 218 29.60 7.63 0.58
C ALA A 218 30.59 8.55 1.32
N GLY A 219 31.61 7.99 1.96
CA GLY A 219 32.61 8.76 2.71
C GLY A 219 33.73 9.28 1.82
N ARG A 220 34.63 10.09 2.41
CA ARG A 220 35.90 10.46 1.77
C ARG A 220 36.96 9.34 1.83
N SER A 221 36.76 8.35 2.71
CA SER A 221 37.71 7.25 2.86
C SER A 221 37.61 6.29 1.66
N PRO A 222 38.72 6.03 0.94
CA PRO A 222 38.73 5.18 -0.27
C PRO A 222 38.20 3.76 -0.07
N GLY A 223 38.18 3.25 1.15
CA GLY A 223 37.68 1.90 1.50
C GLY A 223 36.27 1.86 2.09
N SER A 224 35.53 2.97 2.13
CA SER A 224 34.15 2.94 2.63
C SER A 224 33.21 2.27 1.63
N VAL A 225 32.28 1.44 2.13
CA VAL A 225 31.33 0.68 1.29
C VAL A 225 30.57 1.62 0.35
N GLY A 226 30.08 2.76 0.86
CA GLY A 226 29.38 3.75 0.03
C GLY A 226 30.27 4.33 -1.09
N ARG A 227 31.56 4.56 -0.83
CA ARG A 227 32.50 5.02 -1.86
C ARG A 227 32.71 3.97 -2.96
N SER A 228 32.88 2.71 -2.57
CA SER A 228 33.03 1.61 -3.53
C SER A 228 31.78 1.43 -4.40
N VAL A 229 30.58 1.60 -3.84
CA VAL A 229 29.33 1.60 -4.61
C VAL A 229 29.31 2.71 -5.65
N VAL A 230 29.68 3.94 -5.27
CA VAL A 230 29.80 5.05 -6.23
C VAL A 230 30.75 4.68 -7.36
N GLY A 231 31.95 4.17 -7.01
CA GLY A 231 32.95 3.72 -7.99
C GLY A 231 32.38 2.68 -8.96
N HIS A 232 31.77 1.61 -8.44
CA HIS A 232 31.19 0.54 -9.28
C HIS A 232 30.07 1.04 -10.19
N LEU A 233 29.22 1.98 -9.74
CA LEU A 233 28.16 2.54 -10.59
C LEU A 233 28.74 3.32 -11.78
N LEU A 234 29.79 4.10 -11.53
CA LEU A 234 30.45 4.89 -12.58
C LEU A 234 31.24 4.01 -13.54
N GLU A 235 32.02 3.05 -13.01
CA GLU A 235 32.80 2.09 -13.80
C GLU A 235 31.91 1.19 -14.67
N ALA A 236 30.76 0.77 -14.16
CA ALA A 236 29.77 -0.01 -14.91
C ALA A 236 29.02 0.81 -15.98
N GLY A 237 29.25 2.13 -16.06
CA GLY A 237 28.64 3.01 -17.05
C GLY A 237 27.17 3.32 -16.77
N PHE A 238 26.77 3.42 -15.50
CA PHE A 238 25.41 3.82 -15.14
C PHE A 238 25.07 5.19 -15.76
N THR A 239 24.02 5.24 -16.58
CA THR A 239 23.65 6.42 -17.37
C THR A 239 22.70 7.38 -16.63
N GLY A 240 22.23 7.00 -15.44
CA GLY A 240 21.41 7.84 -14.59
C GLY A 240 22.23 8.81 -13.73
N ARG A 241 21.55 9.64 -12.93
CA ARG A 241 22.20 10.54 -11.97
C ARG A 241 22.66 9.78 -10.74
N VAL A 242 23.85 10.10 -10.24
CA VAL A 242 24.37 9.57 -8.98
C VAL A 242 24.60 10.73 -8.02
N HIS A 243 24.02 10.62 -6.82
CA HIS A 243 24.18 11.59 -5.74
C HIS A 243 24.93 10.93 -4.58
N ALA A 244 26.00 11.55 -4.10
CA ALA A 244 26.67 11.12 -2.88
C ALA A 244 26.06 11.81 -1.67
N VAL A 245 25.66 11.03 -0.65
CA VAL A 245 25.06 11.58 0.56
C VAL A 245 25.88 11.21 1.79
N ASN A 246 26.33 12.22 2.53
CA ASN A 246 27.05 12.03 3.78
C ASN A 246 26.91 13.24 4.70
N ARG A 247 26.36 13.04 5.90
CA ARG A 247 26.17 14.09 6.92
C ARG A 247 27.49 14.76 7.35
N SER A 248 28.64 14.10 7.14
CA SER A 248 29.96 14.61 7.49
C SER A 248 30.56 15.55 6.43
N TYR A 249 29.89 15.77 5.30
CA TYR A 249 30.38 16.73 4.31
C TYR A 249 30.32 18.16 4.88
N PRO A 250 31.35 19.00 4.61
CA PRO A 250 31.28 20.44 4.86
C PRO A 250 30.10 21.08 4.13
N ALA A 251 29.56 22.16 4.71
CA ALA A 251 28.38 22.84 4.18
C ALA A 251 28.59 23.46 2.78
N ASP A 252 29.84 23.78 2.44
CA ASP A 252 30.28 24.35 1.16
C ASP A 252 30.69 23.28 0.14
N GLN A 253 30.68 22.00 0.51
CA GLN A 253 30.98 20.91 -0.40
C GLN A 253 29.73 20.48 -1.17
N HIS A 254 29.72 20.75 -2.47
CA HIS A 254 28.63 20.35 -3.38
C HIS A 254 29.00 19.23 -4.36
N VAL A 255 30.25 18.79 -4.37
CA VAL A 255 30.77 17.76 -5.28
C VAL A 255 31.61 16.75 -4.51
N LEU A 256 31.51 15.48 -4.86
CA LEU A 256 32.39 14.42 -4.37
C LEU A 256 33.56 14.26 -5.35
N GLU A 257 34.75 14.64 -4.89
CA GLU A 257 35.98 14.48 -5.66
C GLU A 257 36.67 13.13 -5.37
N PRO A 258 37.32 12.49 -6.37
CA PRO A 258 37.52 12.97 -7.75
C PRO A 258 36.42 12.51 -8.73
N GLU A 259 35.34 11.88 -8.27
CA GLU A 259 34.29 11.32 -9.13
C GLU A 259 33.45 12.40 -9.84
N GLY A 260 33.48 13.65 -9.35
CA GLY A 260 32.81 14.79 -9.97
C GLY A 260 31.28 14.75 -9.86
N ILE A 261 30.73 14.00 -8.91
CA ILE A 261 29.28 13.83 -8.73
C ILE A 261 28.71 14.76 -7.65
N PRO A 262 27.41 15.15 -7.73
CA PRO A 262 26.76 15.94 -6.69
C PRO A 262 26.88 15.32 -5.30
N ALA A 263 27.30 16.13 -4.33
CA ALA A 263 27.41 15.75 -2.93
C ALA A 263 26.42 16.54 -2.06
N HIS A 264 25.73 15.82 -1.18
CA HIS A 264 24.70 16.36 -0.29
C HIS A 264 24.91 15.83 1.13
N ARG A 265 24.51 16.59 2.14
CA ARG A 265 24.60 16.13 3.55
C ARG A 265 23.40 15.29 3.97
N SER A 266 22.26 15.49 3.31
CA SER A 266 21.04 14.72 3.51
C SER A 266 20.37 14.42 2.16
N VAL A 267 19.58 13.36 2.11
CA VAL A 267 18.72 13.04 0.97
C VAL A 267 17.72 14.19 0.72
N SER A 268 17.27 14.87 1.78
CA SER A 268 16.33 16.00 1.69
C SER A 268 16.91 17.23 0.99
N GLU A 269 18.23 17.34 0.84
CA GLU A 269 18.89 18.43 0.09
C GLU A 269 18.89 18.17 -1.43
N ILE A 270 18.41 17.01 -1.88
CA ILE A 270 18.36 16.66 -3.31
C ILE A 270 17.04 17.16 -3.89
N GLU A 271 17.05 18.23 -4.68
CA GLU A 271 15.80 18.77 -5.26
C GLU A 271 15.13 17.81 -6.26
N GLN A 272 15.91 16.93 -6.89
CA GLN A 272 15.40 16.00 -7.89
C GLN A 272 14.85 14.70 -7.26
N PRO A 273 13.88 14.03 -7.92
CA PRO A 273 13.44 12.72 -7.49
C PRO A 273 14.59 11.71 -7.48
N VAL A 274 14.66 10.93 -6.40
CA VAL A 274 15.60 9.82 -6.23
C VAL A 274 14.83 8.50 -6.37
N ASP A 275 15.28 7.64 -7.28
CA ASP A 275 14.60 6.37 -7.57
C ASP A 275 15.07 5.26 -6.63
N LEU A 276 16.37 5.26 -6.31
CA LEU A 276 17.02 4.25 -5.48
C LEU A 276 17.97 4.90 -4.46
N ALA A 277 17.82 4.55 -3.19
CA ALA A 277 18.82 4.84 -2.16
C ALA A 277 19.64 3.58 -1.82
N VAL A 278 20.97 3.67 -1.94
CA VAL A 278 21.90 2.65 -1.45
C VAL A 278 22.42 3.11 -0.09
N VAL A 279 22.04 2.40 0.97
CA VAL A 279 22.33 2.77 2.36
C VAL A 279 23.53 1.99 2.86
N ALA A 280 24.66 2.67 3.01
CA ALA A 280 25.92 2.12 3.50
C ALA A 280 26.39 2.88 4.75
N VAL A 281 25.55 2.89 5.79
CA VAL A 281 25.82 3.53 7.09
C VAL A 281 25.83 2.49 8.22
N PRO A 282 26.40 2.81 9.40
CA PRO A 282 26.30 1.96 10.58
C PRO A 282 24.86 1.60 10.95
N ALA A 283 24.65 0.42 11.56
CA ALA A 283 23.32 -0.15 11.80
C ALA A 283 22.40 0.76 12.64
N ASP A 284 22.95 1.51 13.59
CA ASP A 284 22.25 2.49 14.42
C ASP A 284 21.75 3.71 13.64
N GLN A 285 22.28 3.96 12.44
CA GLN A 285 21.89 5.07 11.56
C GLN A 285 20.97 4.64 10.42
N VAL A 286 20.74 3.34 10.22
CA VAL A 286 19.91 2.84 9.11
C VAL A 286 18.46 3.32 9.24
N VAL A 287 17.84 3.21 10.42
CA VAL A 287 16.43 3.59 10.61
C VAL A 287 16.20 5.08 10.34
N PRO A 288 16.96 6.03 10.93
CA PRO A 288 16.81 7.45 10.59
C PRO A 288 17.01 7.76 9.10
N VAL A 289 17.91 7.04 8.42
CA VAL A 289 18.13 7.24 6.98
C VAL A 289 16.95 6.75 6.16
N ILE A 290 16.34 5.62 6.55
CA ILE A 290 15.13 5.12 5.90
C ILE A 290 13.98 6.12 6.06
N ASP A 291 13.84 6.74 7.23
CA ASP A 291 12.82 7.78 7.48
C ASP A 291 13.06 9.01 6.58
N ASP A 292 14.31 9.49 6.48
CA ASP A 292 14.70 10.59 5.60
C ASP A 292 14.38 10.25 4.11
N CYS A 293 14.67 9.01 3.68
CA CYS A 293 14.35 8.52 2.34
C CYS A 293 12.84 8.46 2.09
N GLY A 294 12.07 7.98 3.07
CA GLY A 294 10.60 7.92 3.01
C GLY A 294 9.98 9.30 2.87
N ALA A 295 10.44 10.27 3.66
CA ALA A 295 10.01 11.66 3.59
C ALA A 295 10.34 12.31 2.23
N HIS A 296 11.47 11.94 1.63
CA HIS A 296 11.87 12.38 0.28
C HIS A 296 11.11 11.69 -0.86
N GLY A 297 10.35 10.63 -0.56
CA GLY A 297 9.61 9.85 -1.55
C GLY A 297 10.46 8.84 -2.33
N VAL A 298 11.58 8.38 -1.77
CA VAL A 298 12.39 7.31 -2.37
C VAL A 298 11.61 5.99 -2.32
N GLN A 299 11.47 5.33 -3.47
CA GLN A 299 10.65 4.12 -3.62
C GLN A 299 11.46 2.82 -3.65
N GLY A 300 12.78 2.89 -3.79
CA GLY A 300 13.68 1.73 -3.76
C GLY A 300 14.82 1.94 -2.78
N LEU A 301 15.12 0.93 -1.96
CA LEU A 301 16.17 0.99 -0.95
C LEU A 301 16.99 -0.30 -0.93
N VAL A 302 18.32 -0.18 -0.95
CA VAL A 302 19.27 -1.29 -0.82
C VAL A 302 20.16 -1.01 0.38
N VAL A 303 20.03 -1.79 1.45
CA VAL A 303 20.88 -1.64 2.65
C VAL A 303 22.10 -2.55 2.52
N LEU A 304 23.28 -1.95 2.57
CA LEU A 304 24.57 -2.63 2.61
C LEU A 304 25.09 -2.59 4.03
N THR A 305 24.80 -3.64 4.80
CA THR A 305 25.32 -3.76 6.16
C THR A 305 26.73 -4.34 6.14
N SER A 306 27.72 -3.61 6.67
CA SER A 306 29.00 -4.19 7.08
C SER A 306 28.99 -4.42 8.60
N GLY A 307 29.12 -5.69 9.02
CA GLY A 307 29.33 -6.09 10.41
C GLY A 307 28.11 -6.00 11.32
N HIS A 308 27.30 -7.07 11.37
CA HIS A 308 26.63 -7.39 12.64
C HIS A 308 27.72 -7.84 13.62
N PRO A 309 27.85 -7.25 14.83
CA PRO A 309 28.53 -7.97 15.89
C PRO A 309 27.74 -9.27 16.10
N HIS A 310 28.45 -10.39 16.01
CA HIS A 310 27.91 -11.67 16.45
C HIS A 310 27.36 -11.47 17.87
N PRO A 311 26.12 -11.90 18.18
CA PRO A 311 25.65 -11.82 19.56
C PRO A 311 26.70 -12.49 20.47
N PRO A 312 27.06 -11.91 21.62
CA PRO A 312 28.02 -12.54 22.51
C PRO A 312 27.54 -13.96 22.79
N ALA A 313 28.41 -14.94 22.55
CA ALA A 313 28.13 -16.33 22.83
C ALA A 313 27.62 -16.41 24.28
N LEU A 314 26.41 -16.95 24.46
CA LEU A 314 25.85 -17.22 25.77
C LEU A 314 26.89 -18.01 26.58
N PRO A 315 27.25 -17.58 27.80
CA PRO A 315 28.13 -18.36 28.66
C PRO A 315 27.35 -19.60 29.12
N GLY A 316 27.54 -20.73 28.44
CA GLY A 316 26.87 -21.97 28.84
C GLY A 316 26.69 -23.00 27.73
N ALA A 317 27.79 -23.49 27.16
CA ALA A 317 27.80 -24.83 26.59
C ALA A 317 29.15 -25.46 26.94
N GLY A 318 29.15 -26.27 28.00
CA GLY A 318 30.32 -27.02 28.44
C GLY A 318 30.87 -27.87 27.30
N ALA A 319 32.19 -27.82 27.13
CA ALA A 319 32.90 -28.73 26.26
C ALA A 319 32.67 -30.18 26.73
N PRO A 320 32.30 -31.13 25.85
CA PRO A 320 32.36 -32.55 26.20
C PRO A 320 33.84 -32.92 26.36
N GLY A 321 34.19 -33.37 27.57
CA GLY A 321 35.55 -33.74 27.94
C GLY A 321 36.13 -34.79 27.00
N ALA A 322 37.36 -34.54 26.58
CA ALA A 322 38.21 -35.57 25.98
C ALA A 322 38.59 -36.61 27.05
N PRO A 323 38.52 -37.91 26.78
CA PRO A 323 39.12 -38.92 27.64
C PRO A 323 40.61 -38.99 27.34
N ALA A 324 41.44 -39.07 28.38
CA ALA A 324 42.85 -39.39 28.30
C ALA A 324 43.25 -40.17 29.55
N PRO A 325 44.33 -40.96 29.47
CA PRO A 325 44.56 -42.12 28.61
C PRO A 325 44.06 -43.44 29.25
#